data_AF-A0A967T0D1-F1
#
_entry.id   AF-A0A967T0D1-F1
#
_cell.length_a   1.000
_cell.length_b   1.000
_cell.length_c   1.000
_cell.angle_alpha   90.00
_cell.angle_beta   90.00
_cell.angle_gamma   90.00
#
_symmetry.space_group_name_H-M   'P 1'
#
loop_
_entity.id
_entity.type
_entity.pdbx_description
1 polymer ?
#
loop_
_entity_poly.entity_id
_entity_poly.type
_entity_poly.pdbx_seq_one_letter_code
_entity_poly.pdbx_strand_id
1 'polypeptide(L)' 'HDLVRMSTHFPTSDLCVDWQGGVYSQSGQSDNYPSLQTAIEGGAFHVNCKHSLGGYFPGTSPAKPKQIDKRKNAEMYEA' A
#
# COMPACT_ATOMS: atom_id res chain seq x y z
N HIS A 1 -11.01 7.20 13.40
CA HIS A 1 -11.07 6.73 11.99
C HIS A 1 -10.21 5.49 11.87
N ASP A 2 -10.72 4.43 11.27
CA ASP A 2 -10.08 3.11 11.22
C ASP A 2 -9.23 2.88 9.95
N LEU A 3 -9.47 3.67 8.91
CA LEU A 3 -8.84 3.46 7.61
C LEU A 3 -7.49 4.16 7.52
N VAL A 4 -6.52 3.45 6.98
CA VAL A 4 -5.18 3.95 6.67
C VAL A 4 -4.88 3.73 5.19
N ARG A 5 -4.11 4.63 4.58
CA ARG A 5 -3.58 4.47 3.24
C ARG A 5 -2.07 4.30 3.30
N MET A 6 -1.57 3.29 2.61
CA MET A 6 -0.14 3.09 2.41
C MET A 6 0.40 4.10 1.40
N SER A 7 1.59 4.65 1.66
CA SER A 7 2.28 5.49 0.69
C SER A 7 2.63 4.71 -0.59
N THR A 8 3.10 5.41 -1.61
CA THR A 8 3.59 4.84 -2.87
C THR A 8 4.96 5.42 -3.17
N HIS A 9 5.87 4.60 -3.67
CA HIS A 9 7.17 5.06 -4.17
C HIS A 9 7.63 4.22 -5.36
N PHE A 10 8.50 4.79 -6.19
CA PHE A 10 9.10 4.13 -7.34
C PHE A 10 10.63 4.26 -7.29
N PRO A 11 11.40 3.18 -7.50
CA PRO A 11 10.92 1.79 -7.61
C PRO A 11 10.51 1.26 -6.22
N THR A 12 9.78 0.15 -6.18
CA THR A 12 9.37 -0.53 -4.95
C THR A 12 9.68 -2.02 -5.01
N SER A 13 9.79 -2.68 -3.86
CA SER A 13 10.01 -4.12 -3.82
C SER A 13 8.82 -4.88 -4.40
N ASP A 14 9.08 -6.02 -5.04
CA ASP A 14 8.06 -6.96 -5.51
C ASP A 14 7.12 -7.44 -4.39
N LEU A 15 7.59 -7.45 -3.13
CA LEU A 15 6.75 -7.78 -1.97
C LEU A 15 5.73 -6.68 -1.64
N CYS A 16 6.00 -5.43 -2.02
CA CYS A 16 5.14 -4.27 -1.72
C CYS A 16 4.37 -3.74 -2.93
N VAL A 17 4.75 -4.12 -4.16
CA VAL A 17 4.21 -3.52 -5.39
C VAL A 17 2.70 -3.63 -5.50
N ASP A 18 2.12 -4.71 -4.94
CA ASP A 18 0.68 -4.97 -4.96
C ASP A 18 -0.08 -4.28 -3.83
N TRP A 19 0.62 -3.91 -2.76
CA TRP A 19 0.03 -3.34 -1.55
C TRP A 19 0.10 -1.81 -1.49
N GLN A 20 1.10 -1.20 -2.13
CA GLN A 20 1.31 0.25 -2.07
C GLN A 20 0.11 1.05 -2.59
N GLY A 21 -0.15 2.20 -1.97
CA GLY A 21 -1.31 3.04 -2.30
C GLY A 21 -2.67 2.44 -1.92
N GLY A 22 -2.72 1.20 -1.44
CA GLY A 22 -3.94 0.57 -0.94
C GLY A 22 -4.49 1.29 0.30
N VAL A 23 -5.81 1.20 0.49
CA VAL A 23 -6.51 1.64 1.70
C VAL A 23 -6.90 0.39 2.47
N TYR A 24 -6.59 0.39 3.76
CA TYR A 24 -6.74 -0.76 4.64
C TYR A 24 -7.48 -0.37 5.91
N SER A 25 -8.25 -1.31 6.45
CA SER A 25 -8.80 -1.22 7.81
C SER A 25 -7.73 -1.62 8.81
N GLN A 26 -7.41 -0.74 9.76
CA GLN A 26 -6.41 -1.01 10.79
C GLN A 26 -6.92 -2.06 11.79
N SER A 27 -8.21 -2.01 12.16
CA SER A 27 -8.86 -3.02 13.00
C SER A 27 -9.20 -4.32 12.27
N GLY A 28 -9.28 -4.29 10.93
CA GLY A 28 -9.73 -5.41 10.11
C GLY A 28 -11.24 -5.64 10.13
N GLN A 29 -12.03 -4.74 10.71
CA GLN A 29 -13.49 -4.90 10.85
C GLN A 29 -14.29 -4.28 9.70
N SER A 30 -13.63 -3.75 8.68
CA SER A 30 -14.32 -3.15 7.54
C SER A 30 -14.78 -4.19 6.54
N ASP A 31 -16.06 -4.18 6.17
CA ASP A 31 -16.60 -4.99 5.08
C ASP A 31 -16.18 -4.47 3.68
N ASN A 32 -15.77 -3.21 3.60
CA ASN A 32 -15.48 -2.53 2.33
C ASN A 32 -13.98 -2.42 2.02
N TYR A 33 -13.12 -2.63 3.01
CA TYR A 33 -11.68 -2.46 2.88
C TYR A 33 -10.95 -3.68 3.45
N PRO A 34 -9.92 -4.20 2.77
CA PRO A 34 -9.12 -5.28 3.30
C PRO A 34 -8.46 -4.88 4.62
N SER A 35 -8.19 -5.86 5.48
CA SER A 35 -7.45 -5.60 6.71
C SER A 35 -5.99 -5.21 6.38
N LEU A 36 -5.41 -4.36 7.22
CA LEU A 36 -3.99 -4.03 7.15
C LEU A 36 -3.13 -5.28 7.38
N GLN A 37 -3.61 -6.19 8.23
CA GLN A 37 -2.95 -7.46 8.52
C GLN A 37 -2.79 -8.32 7.25
N THR A 38 -3.80 -8.38 6.39
CA THR A 38 -3.73 -9.10 5.10
C THR A 38 -2.60 -8.58 4.22
N ALA A 39 -2.35 -7.26 4.21
CA ALA A 39 -1.25 -6.68 3.44
C ALA A 39 0.12 -7.06 4.03
N ILE A 40 0.24 -7.04 5.36
CA ILE A 40 1.47 -7.42 6.07
C ILE A 40 1.80 -8.90 5.82
N GLU A 41 0.81 -9.79 5.93
CA GLU A 41 0.96 -11.22 5.62
C GLU A 41 1.33 -11.47 4.16
N GLY A 42 0.87 -10.59 3.27
CA GLY A 42 1.22 -10.58 1.86
C GLY A 42 2.59 -9.97 1.52
N GLY A 43 3.40 -9.55 2.51
CA GLY A 43 4.75 -9.04 2.32
C GLY A 43 4.91 -7.53 2.41
N ALA A 44 3.83 -6.77 2.64
CA ALA A 44 3.95 -5.35 2.92
C ALA A 44 4.71 -5.10 4.22
N PHE A 45 5.40 -3.96 4.33
CA PHE A 45 6.21 -3.61 5.50
C PHE A 45 7.31 -4.63 5.84
N HIS A 46 7.86 -5.33 4.84
CA HIS A 46 9.06 -6.15 4.99
C HIS A 46 10.26 -5.36 5.54
N VAL A 47 11.33 -6.07 5.90
CA VAL A 47 12.56 -5.43 6.40
C VAL A 47 13.06 -4.35 5.44
N ASN A 48 13.44 -3.20 6.00
CA ASN A 48 13.91 -2.01 5.27
C ASN A 48 12.90 -1.36 4.31
N CYS A 49 11.63 -1.74 4.37
CA CYS A 49 10.55 -1.08 3.65
C CYS A 49 10.47 0.43 4.00
N LYS A 50 10.22 1.28 2.99
CA LYS A 50 10.11 2.74 3.15
C LYS A 50 8.66 3.24 3.13
N HIS A 51 7.69 2.33 3.09
CA HIS A 51 6.29 2.69 3.14
C HIS A 51 5.89 3.24 4.51
N SER A 52 4.96 4.17 4.49
CA SER A 52 4.34 4.74 5.68
C SER A 52 2.82 4.66 5.55
N LEU A 53 2.12 4.73 6.68
CA LEU A 53 0.67 4.76 6.76
C LEU A 53 0.21 6.18 7.11
N GLY A 54 -0.74 6.69 6.34
CA GLY A 54 -1.45 7.93 6.66
C GLY A 54 -2.94 7.66 6.86
N GLY A 55 -3.60 8.42 7.73
CA GLY A 55 -5.05 8.31 7.91
C GLY A 55 -5.79 8.55 6.59
N TYR A 56 -6.82 7.73 6.33
CA TYR A 56 -7.65 7.83 5.13
C TYR A 56 -9.11 8.14 5.50
N PHE A 57 -9.68 9.11 4.81
CA PHE A 57 -11.03 9.62 5.03
C PHE A 57 -11.77 9.58 3.70
N PRO A 58 -12.68 8.61 3.50
CA PRO A 58 -13.47 8.52 2.26
C PRO A 58 -14.17 9.83 1.95
N GLY A 59 -14.09 10.29 0.69
CA GLY A 59 -14.68 11.55 0.23
C GLY A 59 -13.84 12.81 0.49
N THR A 60 -12.88 12.77 1.43
CA THR A 60 -12.01 13.93 1.75
C THR A 60 -10.57 13.69 1.31
N SER A 61 -10.05 12.48 1.54
CA SER A 61 -8.70 12.12 1.14
C SER A 61 -8.57 12.05 -0.39
N PRO A 62 -7.42 12.46 -0.96
CA PRO A 62 -7.22 12.44 -2.40
C PRO A 62 -7.32 11.01 -2.96
N ALA A 63 -7.63 10.91 -4.25
CA ALA A 63 -7.72 9.64 -4.96
C ALA A 63 -6.44 8.80 -4.84
N LYS A 64 -6.57 7.48 -5.06
CA LYS A 64 -5.42 6.57 -5.09
C LYS A 64 -4.39 7.07 -6.12
N PRO A 65 -3.10 7.12 -5.77
CA PRO A 65 -2.05 7.40 -6.76
C PRO A 65 -2.11 6.38 -7.90
N LYS A 66 -1.75 6.81 -9.11
CA LYS A 66 -1.65 5.90 -10.26
C LYS A 66 -0.74 4.74 -9.89
N GLN A 67 -1.23 3.53 -10.13
CA GLN A 67 -0.44 2.33 -9.91
C GLN A 67 0.74 2.34 -10.87
N ILE A 68 1.89 1.93 -10.35
CA ILE A 68 3.11 1.80 -11.12
C ILE A 68 2.96 0.56 -12.02
N ASP A 69 3.42 0.67 -13.26
CA ASP A 69 3.53 -0.48 -14.15
C ASP A 69 4.52 -1.49 -13.55
N LYS A 70 4.04 -2.69 -13.21
CA LYS A 70 4.84 -3.71 -12.51
C LYS A 70 6.10 -4.10 -13.29
N ARG A 71 6.02 -4.15 -14.62
CA ARG A 71 7.18 -4.46 -15.47
C ARG A 71 8.22 -3.35 -15.37
N LYS A 72 7.79 -2.09 -15.49
CA LYS A 72 8.71 -0.94 -15.33
C LYS A 72 9.30 -0.87 -13.91
N ASN A 73 8.54 -1.28 -12.90
CA ASN A 73 9.03 -1.40 -11.54
C ASN A 73 10.16 -2.42 -11.43
N ALA A 74 9.93 -3.64 -11.92
CA ALA A 74 10.92 -4.71 -11.89
C ALA A 74 12.18 -4.31 -12.69
N GLU A 75 12.00 -3.77 -13.90
CA GLU A 75 13.12 -3.29 -14.73
C GLU A 75 13.99 -2.24 -14.02
N MET A 76 13.38 -1.33 -13.24
CA MET A 76 14.11 -0.27 -12.53
C MET A 76 14.66 -0.71 -11.18
N TYR A 77 14.02 -1.66 -10.50
CA TYR A 77 14.46 -2.14 -9.19
C TYR A 77 15.75 -2.97 -9.30
N GLU A 78 15.92 -3.66 -10.42
CA GLU A 78 17.09 -4.49 -10.73
C GLU A 78 18.25 -3.72 -11.42
N ALA A 79 18.03 -2.45 -11.77
CA ALA A 79 19.00 -1.60 -12.47
C ALA A 79 19.95 -0.87 -11.51
#